data_AF-A0A6G0L6V8-F1
#
_entry.id   AF-A0A6G0L6V8-F1
#
_cell.length_a   1.000
_cell.length_b   1.000
_cell.length_c   1.000
_cell.angle_alpha   90.00
_cell.angle_beta   90.00
_cell.angle_gamma   90.00
#
_symmetry.space_group_name_H-M   'P 1'
#
loop_
_entity.id
_entity.type
_entity.pdbx_description
1 polymer ?
#
loop_
_entity_poly.entity_id
_entity_poly.type
_entity_poly.pdbx_seq_one_letter_code
_entity_poly.pdbx_strand_id
1 'polypeptide(L)'
;MYEPIIDDAYHKNMEEVRNGIPKGENDEESQGKKGLGGFIERWHKVSMPSSKLRIDPIEWVERPQQPDGASCGVLVVAQVRNYLTGNEERQNYNVSSNDVKVMRLGMLWVIMHLSHERSMSESDATTTRKIHQKLQDELK
;
A
#
# COMPACT_ATOMS: atom_id res chain seq x y z
N MET A 1 -0.72 -13.65 -11.36
CA MET A 1 -1.29 -13.19 -10.07
C MET A 1 -2.71 -12.77 -10.39
N TYR A 2 -3.72 -13.42 -9.79
CA TYR A 2 -5.13 -13.14 -10.06
C TYR A 2 -5.58 -12.01 -9.12
N GLU A 3 -6.19 -10.96 -9.66
CA GLU A 3 -6.78 -9.93 -8.81
C GLU A 3 -8.11 -10.46 -8.26
N PRO A 4 -8.32 -10.40 -6.93
CA PRO A 4 -9.58 -10.82 -6.36
C PRO A 4 -10.70 -9.95 -6.92
N ILE A 5 -11.78 -10.60 -7.34
CA ILE A 5 -13.04 -9.93 -7.65
C ILE A 5 -13.48 -9.18 -6.38
N ILE A 6 -13.77 -7.89 -6.51
CA ILE A 6 -14.30 -7.08 -5.41
C ILE A 6 -15.76 -7.48 -5.23
N ASP A 7 -15.98 -8.55 -4.48
CA ASP A 7 -17.27 -9.09 -4.11
C ASP A 7 -17.50 -8.99 -2.60
N ASP A 8 -18.66 -9.47 -2.14
CA ASP A 8 -19.00 -9.45 -0.72
C ASP A 8 -18.01 -10.26 0.14
N ALA A 9 -17.40 -11.30 -0.42
CA ALA A 9 -16.39 -12.08 0.28
C ALA A 9 -15.09 -11.29 0.45
N TYR A 10 -14.67 -10.53 -0.57
CA TYR A 10 -13.56 -9.60 -0.47
C TYR A 10 -13.81 -8.53 0.60
N HIS A 11 -15.00 -7.91 0.61
CA HIS A 11 -15.36 -6.92 1.62
C HIS A 11 -15.29 -7.50 3.03
N LYS A 12 -15.85 -8.70 3.24
CA LYS A 12 -15.77 -9.39 4.53
C LYS A 12 -14.33 -9.64 4.97
N ASN A 13 -13.46 -10.11 4.07
CA ASN A 13 -12.05 -10.34 4.38
C ASN A 13 -11.35 -9.02 4.77
N MET A 14 -11.65 -7.92 4.09
CA MET A 14 -11.09 -6.61 4.41
C MET A 14 -11.62 -6.03 5.72
N GLU A 15 -12.87 -6.30 6.09
CA GLU A 15 -13.40 -6.00 7.42
C GLU A 15 -12.68 -6.78 8.52
N GLU A 16 -12.35 -8.05 8.30
CA GLU A 16 -11.52 -8.84 9.22
C GLU A 16 -10.11 -8.25 9.37
N VAL A 17 -9.50 -7.77 8.27
CA VAL A 17 -8.20 -7.06 8.33
C VAL A 17 -8.32 -5.77 9.15
N ARG A 18 -9.40 -5.01 8.99
CA ARG A 18 -9.63 -3.76 9.73
C ARG A 18 -9.87 -4.01 11.21
N ASN A 19 -10.80 -4.91 11.53
CA ASN A 19 -11.27 -5.14 12.90
C ASN A 19 -10.31 -6.07 13.67
N GLY A 20 -9.64 -6.96 12.96
CA GLY A 20 -8.83 -8.02 13.52
C GLY A 20 -9.62 -9.30 13.74
N ILE A 21 -8.89 -10.36 14.10
CA ILE A 21 -9.48 -11.67 14.39
C ILE A 21 -9.73 -11.74 15.90
N PRO A 22 -10.99 -11.87 16.35
CA PRO A 22 -11.30 -12.03 17.75
C PRO A 22 -10.67 -13.31 18.32
N LYS A 23 -10.38 -13.30 19.63
CA LYS A 23 -9.93 -14.50 20.32
C LYS A 23 -11.03 -15.57 20.23
N GLY A 24 -10.68 -16.77 19.80
CA GLY A 24 -11.63 -17.88 19.79
C GLY A 24 -12.01 -18.25 21.23
N GLU A 25 -13.31 -18.43 21.50
CA GLU A 25 -13.81 -18.79 22.84
C GLU A 25 -13.24 -20.13 23.34
N ASN A 26 -12.86 -21.03 22.42
CA ASN A 26 -12.39 -22.39 22.70
C ASN A 26 -10.88 -22.59 22.48
N ASP A 27 -10.15 -21.52 22.19
CA ASP A 27 -8.72 -21.61 21.81
C ASP A 27 -7.92 -20.65 22.68
N GLU A 28 -7.58 -21.13 23.90
CA GLU A 28 -6.92 -20.34 24.94
C GLU A 28 -5.57 -19.77 24.48
N GLU A 29 -4.92 -20.45 23.55
CA GLU A 29 -3.63 -20.09 22.94
C GLU A 29 -3.77 -19.02 21.84
N SER A 30 -4.97 -18.80 21.29
CA SER A 30 -5.20 -17.75 20.31
C SER A 30 -5.17 -16.38 20.99
N GLN A 31 -4.08 -15.63 20.82
CA GLN A 31 -4.09 -14.20 21.13
C GLN A 31 -4.82 -13.51 19.98
N GLY A 32 -6.04 -13.02 20.24
CA GLY A 32 -6.80 -12.25 19.26
C GLY A 32 -5.92 -11.20 18.58
N LYS A 33 -5.89 -11.19 17.24
CA LYS A 33 -5.00 -10.32 16.47
C LYS A 33 -5.71 -8.98 16.27
N LYS A 34 -5.18 -7.92 16.88
CA LYS A 34 -5.67 -6.56 16.64
C LYS A 34 -5.44 -6.18 15.17
N GLY A 35 -6.52 -5.86 14.46
CA GLY A 35 -6.46 -5.38 13.09
C GLY A 35 -5.95 -3.94 12.98
N LEU A 36 -6.12 -3.34 11.80
CA LEU A 36 -5.73 -1.96 11.52
C LEU A 36 -6.34 -0.97 12.52
N GLY A 37 -7.61 -1.15 12.90
CA GLY A 37 -8.29 -0.28 13.87
C GLY A 37 -7.54 -0.25 15.22
N GLY A 38 -7.13 -1.42 15.71
CA GLY A 38 -6.37 -1.50 16.96
C GLY A 38 -4.98 -0.88 16.85
N PHE A 39 -4.35 -0.88 15.66
CA PHE A 39 -3.11 -0.14 15.42
C PHE A 39 -3.36 1.38 15.50
N ILE A 40 -4.37 1.89 14.80
CA ILE A 40 -4.73 3.31 14.77
C ILE A 40 -5.03 3.82 16.18
N GLU A 41 -5.76 3.05 17.00
CA GLU A 41 -6.02 3.40 18.41
C GLU A 41 -4.75 3.58 19.23
N ARG A 42 -3.80 2.63 19.11
CA ARG A 42 -2.52 2.70 19.83
C ARG A 42 -1.69 3.89 19.35
N TRP A 43 -1.63 4.08 18.04
CA TRP A 43 -0.91 5.20 17.44
C TRP A 43 -1.50 6.55 17.89
N HIS A 44 -2.82 6.71 17.81
CA HIS A 44 -3.52 7.91 18.25
C HIS A 44 -3.28 8.22 19.74
N LYS A 45 -3.34 7.20 20.61
CA LYS A 45 -3.10 7.38 22.05
C LYS A 45 -1.71 7.97 22.34
N VAL A 46 -0.71 7.60 21.54
CA VAL A 46 0.66 8.11 21.68
C VAL A 46 0.82 9.48 21.04
N SER A 47 0.28 9.68 19.83
CA SER A 47 0.49 10.90 19.05
C SER A 47 -0.40 12.07 19.48
N MET A 48 -1.63 11.82 19.94
CA MET A 48 -2.60 12.85 20.33
C MET A 48 -3.43 12.44 21.56
N PRO A 49 -2.80 12.31 22.75
CA PRO A 49 -3.45 11.74 23.94
C PRO A 49 -4.65 12.55 24.44
N SER A 50 -4.68 13.86 24.18
CA SER A 50 -5.73 14.77 24.67
C SER A 50 -6.96 14.84 23.77
N SER A 51 -6.94 14.17 22.62
CA SER A 51 -8.04 14.18 21.66
C SER A 51 -8.79 12.86 21.66
N LYS A 52 -10.03 12.86 21.18
CA LYS A 52 -10.81 11.63 21.00
C LYS A 52 -10.66 11.17 19.56
N LEU A 53 -10.18 9.94 19.38
CA LEU A 53 -10.16 9.29 18.08
C LEU A 53 -11.60 9.12 17.57
N ARG A 54 -11.86 9.62 16.37
CA ARG A 54 -13.09 9.35 15.62
C ARG A 54 -12.71 8.55 14.37
N ILE A 55 -13.29 7.37 14.23
CA ILE A 55 -13.16 6.54 13.04
C ILE A 55 -14.56 6.43 12.46
N ASP A 56 -14.75 6.96 11.27
CA ASP A 56 -16.02 6.85 10.55
C ASP A 56 -16.24 5.42 10.04
N PRO A 57 -17.49 5.07 9.67
CA PRO A 57 -17.80 3.79 9.03
C PRO A 57 -16.93 3.54 7.78
N ILE A 58 -16.80 2.28 7.39
CA ILE A 58 -16.07 1.93 6.17
C ILE A 58 -16.85 2.47 4.97
N GLU A 59 -16.14 3.22 4.13
CA GLU A 59 -16.61 3.62 2.81
C GLU A 59 -15.82 2.84 1.76
N TRP A 60 -16.53 2.12 0.90
CA TRP A 60 -15.91 1.35 -0.18
C TRP A 60 -15.70 2.24 -1.40
N VAL A 61 -14.43 2.41 -1.76
CA VAL A 61 -14.03 3.22 -2.90
C VAL A 61 -13.99 2.33 -4.14
N GLU A 62 -15.04 2.39 -4.96
CA GLU A 62 -15.18 1.55 -6.15
C GLU A 62 -14.38 2.07 -7.36
N ARG A 63 -13.87 3.31 -7.29
CA ARG A 63 -13.14 3.98 -8.38
C ARG A 63 -11.92 4.76 -7.85
N PRO A 64 -10.87 4.91 -8.66
CA PRO A 64 -10.71 4.38 -10.02
C PRO A 64 -10.46 2.86 -10.04
N GLN A 65 -11.00 2.18 -11.06
CA GLN A 65 -10.65 0.79 -11.34
C GLN A 65 -9.43 0.74 -12.26
N GLN A 66 -8.52 -0.19 -12.00
CA GLN A 66 -7.39 -0.43 -12.89
C GLN A 66 -7.85 -1.05 -14.21
N PRO A 67 -7.23 -0.68 -15.34
CA PRO A 67 -7.54 -1.27 -16.64
C PRO A 67 -6.92 -2.66 -16.82
N ASP A 68 -6.03 -3.07 -15.93
CA ASP A 68 -5.26 -4.31 -16.01
C ASP A 68 -5.09 -4.94 -14.63
N GLY A 69 -4.76 -6.22 -14.56
CA GLY A 69 -4.57 -6.94 -13.30
C GLY A 69 -3.17 -6.79 -12.67
N ALA A 70 -2.43 -5.73 -12.99
CA ALA A 70 -1.01 -5.59 -12.67
C ALA A 70 -0.58 -4.16 -12.28
N SER A 71 -1.52 -3.22 -12.19
CA SER A 71 -1.24 -1.80 -11.97
C SER A 71 -1.76 -1.29 -10.63
N CYS A 72 -2.21 -2.19 -9.75
CA CYS A 72 -2.76 -1.87 -8.43
C CYS A 72 -1.82 -0.96 -7.62
N GLY A 73 -0.52 -1.24 -7.59
CA GLY A 73 0.47 -0.40 -6.90
C GLY A 73 0.61 1.01 -7.49
N VAL A 74 0.47 1.15 -8.82
CA VAL A 74 0.49 2.46 -9.50
C VAL A 74 -0.75 3.26 -9.10
N LEU A 75 -1.91 2.62 -9.08
CA LEU A 75 -3.16 3.27 -8.69
C LEU A 75 -3.15 3.70 -7.23
N VAL A 76 -2.62 2.89 -6.31
CA VAL A 76 -2.50 3.27 -4.89
C VAL A 76 -1.70 4.57 -4.73
N VAL A 77 -0.52 4.66 -5.37
CA VAL A 77 0.32 5.86 -5.29
C VAL A 77 -0.37 7.07 -5.95
N ALA A 78 -1.02 6.86 -7.09
CA ALA A 78 -1.76 7.92 -7.77
C ALA A 78 -2.92 8.45 -6.90
N GLN A 79 -3.67 7.57 -6.25
CA GLN A 79 -4.80 7.94 -5.39
C GLN A 79 -4.33 8.72 -4.16
N VAL A 80 -3.27 8.25 -3.48
CA VAL A 80 -2.64 8.98 -2.37
C VAL A 80 -2.23 10.39 -2.81
N ARG A 81 -1.58 10.51 -3.98
CA ARG A 81 -1.21 11.82 -4.53
C ARG A 81 -2.43 12.70 -4.78
N ASN A 82 -3.50 12.16 -5.35
CA ASN A 82 -4.73 12.92 -5.61
C ASN A 82 -5.35 13.47 -4.32
N TYR A 83 -5.43 12.66 -3.26
CA TYR A 83 -5.88 13.11 -1.94
C TYR A 83 -5.00 14.23 -1.37
N LEU A 84 -3.67 14.07 -1.44
CA LEU A 84 -2.73 15.07 -0.93
C LEU A 84 -2.80 16.41 -1.70
N THR A 85 -3.12 16.36 -3.00
CA THR A 85 -3.23 17.56 -3.84
C THR A 85 -4.63 18.15 -3.93
N GLY A 86 -5.64 17.54 -3.30
CA GLY A 86 -7.04 17.97 -3.40
C GLY A 86 -7.64 17.81 -4.80
N ASN A 87 -7.14 16.88 -5.61
CA ASN A 87 -7.65 16.65 -6.96
C ASN A 87 -8.78 15.61 -6.94
N GLU A 88 -9.99 16.08 -6.64
CA GLU A 88 -11.19 15.24 -6.46
C GLU A 88 -11.68 14.60 -7.77
N GLU A 89 -11.56 15.29 -8.91
CA GLU A 89 -11.98 14.75 -10.21
C GLU A 89 -11.23 13.46 -10.58
N ARG A 90 -9.95 13.38 -10.21
CA ARG A 90 -9.11 12.21 -10.48
C ARG A 90 -9.32 11.05 -9.51
N GLN A 91 -10.16 11.23 -8.49
CA GLN A 91 -10.48 10.17 -7.53
C GLN A 91 -11.57 9.22 -8.04
N ASN A 92 -12.36 9.61 -9.05
CA ASN A 92 -13.56 8.87 -9.45
C ASN A 92 -13.64 8.51 -10.96
N TYR A 93 -12.61 8.78 -11.75
CA TYR A 93 -12.62 8.54 -13.19
C TYR A 93 -12.15 7.13 -13.58
N ASN A 94 -12.54 6.69 -14.78
CA ASN A 94 -12.09 5.40 -15.32
C ASN A 94 -10.65 5.53 -15.84
N VAL A 95 -9.73 4.76 -15.24
CA VAL A 95 -8.31 4.77 -15.62
C VAL A 95 -8.12 3.90 -16.86
N SER A 96 -7.61 4.50 -17.94
CA SER A 96 -7.22 3.79 -19.15
C SER A 96 -5.79 3.25 -19.06
N SER A 97 -5.43 2.31 -19.95
CA SER A 97 -4.04 1.83 -20.07
C SER A 97 -3.05 2.98 -20.36
N ASN A 98 -3.48 4.01 -21.08
CA ASN A 98 -2.62 5.18 -21.34
C ASN A 98 -2.43 6.04 -20.09
N ASP A 99 -3.45 6.18 -19.25
CA ASP A 99 -3.32 6.86 -17.96
C ASP A 99 -2.29 6.16 -17.07
N VAL A 100 -2.33 4.82 -17.01
CA VAL A 100 -1.32 4.04 -16.28
C VAL A 100 0.09 4.32 -16.79
N LYS A 101 0.31 4.39 -18.11
CA LYS A 101 1.62 4.73 -18.68
C LYS A 101 2.09 6.11 -18.23
N VAL A 102 1.20 7.10 -18.24
CA VAL A 102 1.50 8.47 -17.79
C VAL A 102 1.80 8.49 -16.29
N MET A 103 1.05 7.76 -15.46
CA MET A 103 1.30 7.66 -14.02
C MET A 103 2.65 7.03 -13.73
N ARG A 104 2.99 5.91 -14.39
CA ARG A 104 4.31 5.25 -14.27
C ARG A 104 5.44 6.17 -14.68
N LEU A 105 5.29 6.89 -15.80
CA LEU A 105 6.27 7.87 -16.25
C LEU A 105 6.44 9.00 -15.23
N GLY A 106 5.35 9.49 -14.63
CA GLY A 106 5.39 10.50 -13.58
C GLY A 106 6.15 10.02 -12.34
N MET A 107 5.93 8.78 -11.91
CA MET A 107 6.68 8.18 -10.80
C MET A 107 8.16 8.03 -11.13
N LEU A 108 8.48 7.53 -12.32
CA LEU A 108 9.86 7.42 -12.79
C LEU A 108 10.54 8.79 -12.83
N TRP A 109 9.83 9.81 -13.32
CA TRP A 109 10.32 11.18 -13.37
C TRP A 109 10.65 11.70 -11.97
N VAL A 110 9.74 11.51 -10.99
CA VAL A 110 9.98 11.87 -9.59
C VAL A 110 11.19 11.14 -9.03
N ILE A 111 11.31 9.83 -9.27
CA ILE A 111 12.47 9.04 -8.82
C ILE A 111 13.74 9.61 -9.44
N MET A 112 13.79 9.82 -10.75
CA MET A 112 14.98 10.31 -11.43
C MET A 112 15.35 11.74 -11.04
N HIS A 113 14.38 12.62 -10.79
CA HIS A 113 14.63 14.03 -10.45
C HIS A 113 14.96 14.24 -8.98
N LEU A 114 14.42 13.42 -8.08
CA LEU A 114 14.71 13.49 -6.64
C LEU A 114 15.88 12.59 -6.23
N SER A 115 16.21 11.59 -7.05
CA SER A 115 17.48 10.90 -6.95
C SER A 115 18.54 11.84 -7.49
N HIS A 116 19.12 12.67 -6.62
CA HIS A 116 20.50 13.05 -6.85
C HIS A 116 21.26 11.75 -7.08
N GLU A 117 21.95 11.61 -8.22
CA GLU A 117 22.98 10.59 -8.38
C GLU A 117 23.98 10.78 -7.25
N ARG A 118 23.75 10.11 -6.12
CA ARG A 118 24.83 9.87 -5.17
C ARG A 118 25.75 8.97 -5.95
N SER A 119 26.93 9.48 -6.31
CA SER A 119 27.98 8.61 -6.81
C SER A 119 28.13 7.51 -5.77
N MET A 120 27.79 6.29 -6.18
CA MET A 120 27.92 5.15 -5.31
C MET A 120 29.42 5.03 -5.02
N SER A 121 29.80 5.04 -3.74
CA SER A 121 31.20 4.92 -3.39
C SER A 121 31.74 3.61 -3.99
N GLU A 122 33.02 3.57 -4.38
CA GLU A 122 33.61 2.34 -4.93
C GLU A 122 33.43 1.16 -3.96
N SER A 123 33.48 1.41 -2.65
CA SER A 123 33.20 0.39 -1.62
C SER A 123 31.78 -0.16 -1.68
N ASP A 124 30.77 0.72 -1.85
CA ASP A 124 29.37 0.30 -1.94
C ASP A 124 29.09 -0.43 -3.26
N ALA A 125 29.72 0.01 -4.35
CA ALA A 125 29.63 -0.63 -5.66
C ALA A 125 30.20 -2.06 -5.62
N THR A 126 31.38 -2.21 -4.99
CA THR A 126 32.06 -3.51 -4.86
C THR A 126 31.25 -4.46 -3.99
N THR A 127 30.65 -3.95 -2.91
CA THR A 127 29.81 -4.74 -1.99
C THR A 127 28.53 -5.20 -2.69
N THR A 128 27.86 -4.29 -3.39
CA THR A 128 26.63 -4.59 -4.16
C THR A 128 26.89 -5.68 -5.21
N ARG A 129 28.03 -5.61 -5.93
CA ARG A 129 28.41 -6.62 -6.92
C ARG A 129 28.64 -8.00 -6.30
N LYS A 130 29.29 -8.07 -5.13
CA LYS A 130 29.48 -9.33 -4.40
C LYS A 130 28.16 -9.95 -3.93
N ILE A 131 27.25 -9.12 -3.42
CA ILE A 131 25.91 -9.57 -2.99
C ILE A 131 25.13 -10.10 -4.20
N HIS A 132 25.15 -9.38 -5.33
CA HIS A 132 24.47 -9.81 -6.54
C HIS A 132 24.99 -11.15 -7.06
N GLN A 133 26.31 -11.36 -7.06
CA GLN A 133 26.91 -12.63 -7.47
C GLN A 133 26.46 -13.79 -6.56
N LYS A 134 26.48 -13.59 -5.24
CA LYS A 134 25.99 -14.60 -4.29
C LYS A 134 24.52 -14.96 -4.53
N LEU A 135 23.67 -13.96 -4.76
CA LEU A 135 22.26 -14.19 -5.06
C LEU A 135 22.08 -14.99 -6.37
N GLN A 136 22.89 -14.73 -7.39
CA GLN A 136 22.85 -15.52 -8.63
C GLN A 136 23.31 -16.97 -8.43
N ASP A 137 24.29 -17.19 -7.56
CA ASP A 137 24.81 -18.52 -7.27
C ASP A 137 23.85 -19.34 -6.39
N GLU A 138 23.12 -18.71 -5.47
CA GLU A 138 22.12 -19.35 -4.61
C GLU A 138 20.77 -19.63 -5.31
N LEU A 139 20.49 -18.94 -6.42
CA LEU A 139 19.27 -19.10 -7.21
C LEU A 139 19.42 -20.11 -8.37
N LYS A 140 20.56 -20.81 -8.46
CA LYS A 140 20.79 -21.96 -9.36
C LYS A 140 20.53 -23.28 -8.64
#